data_AF-A0A3D0L988-F1
#
_entry.id   AF-A0A3D0L988-F1
#
_cell.length_a   1.000
_cell.length_b   1.000
_cell.length_c   1.000
_cell.angle_alpha   90.00
_cell.angle_beta   90.00
_cell.angle_gamma   90.00
#
_symmetry.space_group_name_H-M   'P 1'
#
loop_
_entity.id
_entity.type
_entity.pdbx_description
1 polymer ?
#
loop_
_entity_poly.entity_id
_entity_poly.type
_entity_poly.pdbx_seq_one_letter_code
_entity_poly.pdbx_strand_id
1 'polypeptide(L)'
;IRHVEDSGMFLTGYSGILQASGAEGAYDYNQADAVNALAGAQFGVAPVLNPSAYIQVNDRIHTDVQSVAAALPNLQGTADAGDGRAAVAIASIRNSNVMVGKSRTFDDYFADSVTNVGLKGEQAANMLASQNAIMNDLTALRDSISGVNIDEELADIIKFQHGYNAAARFISVQDELLDTLINRLGV
;
A
#
# COMPACT_ATOMS: atom_id res chain seq x y z
N ILE A 1 -12.50 12.63 7.83
CA ILE A 1 -13.38 13.00 8.95
C ILE A 1 -12.92 14.37 9.44
N ARG A 2 -13.83 15.33 9.62
CA ARG A 2 -13.46 16.72 9.96
C ARG A 2 -13.49 16.98 11.47
N HIS A 3 -14.41 16.35 12.19
CA HIS A 3 -14.54 16.45 13.64
C HIS A 3 -14.91 15.07 14.20
N VAL A 4 -14.31 14.67 15.32
CA VAL A 4 -14.72 13.50 16.11
C VAL A 4 -14.67 13.85 17.58
N GLU A 5 -15.79 13.72 18.27
CA GLU A 5 -15.90 13.98 19.71
C GLU A 5 -16.62 12.80 20.35
N ASP A 6 -16.12 12.36 21.51
CA ASP A 6 -16.82 11.39 22.34
C ASP A 6 -17.65 12.16 23.38
N SER A 7 -18.96 11.98 23.38
CA SER A 7 -19.83 12.44 24.46
C SER A 7 -20.02 11.38 25.56
N GLY A 8 -19.35 10.22 25.44
CA GLY A 8 -19.43 9.09 26.36
C GLY A 8 -18.10 8.35 26.51
N MET A 9 -18.16 7.01 26.64
CA MET A 9 -17.02 6.11 26.85
C MET A 9 -16.70 5.25 25.62
N PHE A 10 -17.37 5.47 24.49
CA PHE A 10 -17.28 4.55 23.36
C PHE A 10 -15.96 4.71 22.61
N LEU A 11 -15.58 5.95 22.27
CA LEU A 11 -14.37 6.22 21.51
C LEU A 11 -13.14 6.25 22.40
N THR A 12 -13.31 6.62 23.67
CA THR A 12 -12.23 6.74 24.65
C THR A 12 -11.97 5.45 25.43
N GLY A 13 -13.03 4.69 25.75
CA GLY A 13 -12.95 3.45 26.50
C GLY A 13 -12.94 2.21 25.61
N TYR A 14 -14.05 1.95 24.92
CA TYR A 14 -14.24 0.68 24.20
C TYR A 14 -13.40 0.60 22.92
N SER A 15 -13.38 1.66 22.14
CA SER A 15 -12.65 1.71 20.88
C SER A 15 -11.21 2.18 21.04
N GLY A 16 -10.90 2.90 22.13
CA GLY A 16 -9.58 3.48 22.39
C GLY A 16 -9.06 4.36 21.27
N ILE A 17 -9.93 4.96 20.45
CA ILE A 17 -9.55 5.82 19.33
C ILE A 17 -9.14 7.21 19.85
N LEU A 18 -9.85 7.75 20.84
CA LEU A 18 -9.56 9.06 21.45
C LEU A 18 -8.91 8.89 22.82
N GLN A 19 -8.01 9.81 23.19
CA GLN A 19 -7.34 9.78 24.50
C GLN A 19 -8.19 10.37 25.63
N ALA A 20 -9.15 11.25 25.32
CA ALA A 20 -10.02 11.90 26.30
C ALA A 20 -11.42 12.17 25.73
N SER A 21 -12.41 12.25 26.62
CA SER A 21 -13.83 12.48 26.28
C SER A 21 -14.17 13.96 26.38
N GLY A 22 -15.16 14.42 25.61
CA GLY A 22 -15.57 15.82 25.52
C GLY A 22 -14.80 16.67 24.51
N ALA A 23 -15.20 17.94 24.37
CA ALA A 23 -14.72 18.86 23.34
C ALA A 23 -13.20 19.10 23.35
N GLU A 24 -12.53 19.01 24.51
CA GLU A 24 -11.06 19.16 24.60
C GLU A 24 -10.30 17.91 24.15
N GLY A 25 -10.94 16.73 24.16
CA GLY A 25 -10.39 15.47 23.66
C GLY A 25 -10.81 15.15 22.23
N ALA A 26 -11.53 16.06 21.58
CA ALA A 26 -12.04 15.88 20.24
C ALA A 26 -10.94 16.05 19.18
N TYR A 27 -11.01 15.25 18.13
CA TYR A 27 -10.21 15.42 16.94
C TYR A 27 -10.85 16.49 16.04
N ASP A 28 -10.14 17.58 15.74
CA ASP A 28 -10.53 18.58 14.74
C ASP A 28 -9.41 18.79 13.72
N TYR A 29 -9.68 18.50 12.45
CA TYR A 29 -8.68 18.58 11.37
C TYR A 29 -8.05 19.96 11.14
N ASN A 30 -8.69 21.05 11.60
CA ASN A 30 -8.18 22.41 11.45
C ASN A 30 -7.13 22.78 12.51
N GLN A 31 -7.03 22.02 13.59
CA GLN A 31 -6.03 22.27 14.63
C GLN A 31 -4.71 21.60 14.25
N ALA A 32 -3.61 22.33 14.42
CA ALA A 32 -2.29 21.73 14.35
C ALA A 32 -2.20 20.62 15.40
N ASP A 33 -1.57 19.50 15.02
CA ASP A 33 -1.36 18.35 15.89
C ASP A 33 -2.65 17.71 16.44
N ALA A 34 -3.81 17.91 15.79
CA ALA A 34 -5.09 17.31 16.19
C ALA A 34 -5.04 15.78 16.32
N VAL A 35 -4.10 15.14 15.63
CA VAL A 35 -3.84 13.70 15.75
C VAL A 35 -3.34 13.27 17.14
N ASN A 36 -2.85 14.18 17.97
CA ASN A 36 -2.44 13.87 19.34
C ASN A 36 -3.64 13.49 20.22
N ALA A 37 -4.85 13.91 19.85
CA ALA A 37 -6.09 13.47 20.49
C ALA A 37 -6.41 11.99 20.17
N LEU A 38 -5.82 11.43 19.10
CA LEU A 38 -5.97 10.02 18.73
C LEU A 38 -4.94 9.16 19.49
N ALA A 39 -5.37 8.02 20.02
CA ALA A 39 -4.45 7.09 20.67
C ALA A 39 -3.61 6.36 19.62
N GLY A 40 -2.28 6.32 19.82
CA GLY A 40 -1.37 5.58 18.93
C GLY A 40 -1.10 6.24 17.57
N ALA A 41 -1.46 7.51 17.38
CA ALA A 41 -1.14 8.24 16.15
C ALA A 41 0.38 8.33 15.97
N GLN A 42 0.87 7.80 14.85
CA GLN A 42 2.29 7.85 14.48
C GLN A 42 2.62 8.99 13.51
N PHE A 43 1.60 9.70 13.00
CA PHE A 43 1.73 10.71 11.96
C PHE A 43 0.92 11.96 12.31
N GLY A 44 1.55 13.12 12.16
CA GLY A 44 0.91 14.44 12.17
C GLY A 44 0.04 14.65 10.93
N VAL A 45 -1.19 15.11 11.11
CA VAL A 45 -2.00 15.64 10.00
C VAL A 45 -1.77 17.13 9.94
N ALA A 46 -1.26 17.61 8.81
CA ALA A 46 -1.22 19.04 8.56
C ALA A 46 -2.63 19.54 8.21
N PRO A 47 -3.06 20.69 8.75
CA PRO A 47 -4.39 21.26 8.49
C PRO A 47 -4.60 21.65 7.01
N VAL A 48 -3.52 21.68 6.21
CA VAL A 48 -3.54 21.98 4.78
C VAL A 48 -2.99 20.79 4.00
N LEU A 49 -3.68 20.42 2.91
CA LEU A 49 -3.21 19.41 1.96
C LEU A 49 -1.87 19.87 1.36
N ASN A 50 -0.82 19.03 1.42
CA ASN A 50 0.54 19.34 0.93
C ASN A 50 1.23 20.52 1.65
N PRO A 51 1.50 20.43 2.97
CA PRO A 51 2.16 21.52 3.71
C PRO A 51 3.53 21.89 3.12
N SER A 52 4.26 20.91 2.58
CA SER A 52 5.54 21.12 1.90
C SER A 52 5.44 21.94 0.61
N ALA A 53 4.28 21.96 -0.06
CA ALA A 53 4.05 22.79 -1.24
C ALA A 53 3.93 24.29 -0.89
N TYR A 54 3.64 24.61 0.37
CA TYR A 54 3.57 25.99 0.87
C TYR A 54 4.86 26.44 1.56
N ILE A 55 5.85 25.54 1.71
CA ILE A 55 7.19 25.93 2.16
C ILE A 55 7.93 26.50 0.95
N GLN A 56 8.09 27.83 0.94
CA GLN A 56 8.87 28.53 -0.08
C GLN A 56 9.90 29.45 0.58
N VAL A 57 11.01 29.68 -0.11
CA VAL A 57 11.97 30.71 0.27
C VAL A 57 11.31 32.07 0.00
N ASN A 58 11.53 33.04 0.88
CA ASN A 58 10.98 34.38 0.72
C ASN A 58 11.53 35.03 -0.57
N ASP A 59 10.67 35.60 -1.41
CA ASP A 59 11.03 36.27 -2.68
C ASP A 59 12.11 37.36 -2.52
N ARG A 60 12.20 37.98 -1.34
CA ARG A 60 13.25 38.95 -1.03
C ARG A 60 14.64 38.31 -1.02
N ILE A 61 14.76 37.05 -0.59
CA ILE A 61 16.02 36.30 -0.61
C ILE A 61 16.37 35.88 -2.05
N HIS A 62 15.36 35.64 -2.91
CA HIS A 62 15.57 35.33 -4.33
C HIS A 62 16.13 36.52 -5.11
N THR A 63 15.72 37.74 -4.75
CA THR A 63 16.15 38.97 -5.43
C THR A 63 17.42 39.56 -4.81
N ASP A 64 17.64 39.38 -3.51
CA ASP A 64 18.82 39.87 -2.81
C ASP A 64 19.26 38.92 -1.68
N VAL A 65 20.39 38.24 -1.91
CA VAL A 65 21.00 37.33 -0.93
C VAL A 65 21.51 38.07 0.31
N GLN A 66 21.80 39.38 0.22
CA GLN A 66 22.22 40.20 1.37
C GLN A 66 21.08 40.45 2.37
N SER A 67 19.83 40.12 2.02
CA SER A 67 18.69 40.16 2.93
C SER A 67 18.72 39.06 4.00
N VAL A 68 19.63 38.08 3.91
CA VAL A 68 19.82 37.05 4.93
C VAL A 68 20.71 37.57 6.07
N ALA A 69 20.12 37.77 7.24
CA ALA A 69 20.84 38.18 8.44
C ALA A 69 21.69 37.02 9.00
N ALA A 70 22.94 36.91 8.53
CA ALA A 70 23.88 35.87 8.96
C ALA A 70 24.71 36.25 10.20
N ALA A 71 24.71 37.52 10.59
CA ALA A 71 25.48 38.07 11.71
C ALA A 71 24.64 38.24 12.98
N LEU A 72 25.30 38.25 14.14
CA LEU A 72 24.68 38.63 15.43
C LEU A 72 25.19 40.01 15.85
N PRO A 73 24.37 40.83 16.53
CA PRO A 73 24.80 42.12 17.04
C PRO A 73 25.97 41.94 18.03
N ASN A 74 26.99 42.79 17.91
CA ASN A 74 28.07 42.92 18.88
C ASN A 74 27.60 43.72 20.12
N LEU A 75 28.51 43.99 21.05
CA LEU A 75 28.20 44.74 22.28
C LEU A 75 27.74 46.18 22.02
N GLN A 76 27.98 46.74 20.83
CA GLN A 76 27.48 48.04 20.38
C GLN A 76 26.16 47.95 19.59
N GLY A 77 25.60 46.76 19.41
CA GLY A 77 24.36 46.56 18.65
C GLY A 77 24.54 46.58 17.13
N THR A 78 25.78 46.60 16.62
CA THR A 78 26.07 46.55 15.18
C THR A 78 26.47 45.14 14.73
N ALA A 79 26.20 44.81 13.47
CA ALA A 79 26.65 43.57 12.86
C ALA A 79 27.95 43.82 12.09
N ASP A 80 29.00 43.06 12.40
CA ASP A 80 30.29 43.18 11.73
C ASP A 80 30.27 42.48 10.37
N ALA A 81 30.87 43.12 9.36
CA ALA A 81 30.97 42.54 8.02
C ALA A 81 31.83 41.27 8.07
N GLY A 82 31.26 40.14 7.63
CA GLY A 82 31.91 38.82 7.69
C GLY A 82 31.57 37.99 8.92
N ASP A 83 30.74 38.49 9.85
CA ASP A 83 30.24 37.68 10.96
C ASP A 83 29.16 36.69 10.48
N GLY A 84 29.46 35.40 10.56
CA GLY A 84 28.56 34.29 10.21
C GLY A 84 27.94 33.57 11.41
N ARG A 85 28.06 34.10 12.63
CA ARG A 85 27.63 33.39 13.86
C ARG A 85 26.15 33.01 13.85
N ALA A 86 25.25 33.83 13.31
CA ALA A 86 23.83 33.48 13.23
C ALA A 86 23.60 32.33 12.25
N ALA A 87 24.29 32.34 11.10
CA ALA A 87 24.23 31.24 10.14
C ALA A 87 24.77 29.92 10.74
N VAL A 88 25.85 29.99 11.51
CA VAL A 88 26.40 28.82 12.24
C VAL A 88 25.42 28.34 13.32
N ALA A 89 24.78 29.26 14.05
CA ALA A 89 23.77 28.91 15.04
C ALA A 89 22.58 28.20 14.38
N ILE A 90 22.08 28.69 13.24
CA ILE A 90 21.01 28.03 12.47
C ILE A 90 21.47 26.64 11.99
N ALA A 91 22.69 26.53 11.46
CA ALA A 91 23.24 25.23 11.06
C ALA A 91 23.36 24.25 12.24
N SER A 92 23.66 24.75 13.44
CA SER A 92 23.75 23.93 14.66
C SER A 92 22.40 23.40 15.13
N ILE A 93 21.29 24.06 14.79
CA ILE A 93 19.93 23.60 15.14
C ILE A 93 19.69 22.18 14.62
N ARG A 94 20.29 21.83 13.48
CA ARG A 94 20.25 20.48 12.90
C ARG A 94 20.60 19.38 13.92
N ASN A 95 21.59 19.64 14.76
CA ASN A 95 22.09 18.73 15.80
C ASN A 95 21.54 19.04 17.21
N SER A 96 20.65 20.03 17.32
CA SER A 96 20.06 20.41 18.60
C SER A 96 18.78 19.61 18.86
N ASN A 97 18.55 19.25 20.13
CA ASN A 97 17.37 18.47 20.54
C ASN A 97 16.16 19.39 20.72
N VAL A 98 15.64 19.94 19.63
CA VAL A 98 14.53 20.92 19.64
C VAL A 98 13.18 20.31 19.25
N MET A 99 13.12 19.01 18.95
CA MET A 99 11.88 18.34 18.55
C MET A 99 10.96 18.10 19.75
N VAL A 100 9.69 18.47 19.62
CA VAL A 100 8.66 18.30 20.66
C VAL A 100 8.33 16.81 20.82
N GLY A 101 8.28 16.33 22.07
CA GLY A 101 7.82 14.97 22.41
C GLY A 101 8.90 13.88 22.42
N LYS A 102 10.05 14.08 21.76
CA LYS A 102 11.23 13.22 21.86
C LYS A 102 12.47 14.11 21.74
N SER A 103 13.35 14.11 22.75
CA SER A 103 14.65 14.81 22.75
C SER A 103 15.59 14.27 21.65
N ARG A 104 15.22 14.41 20.38
CA ARG A 104 15.94 13.96 19.19
C ARG A 104 16.32 15.16 18.35
N THR A 105 17.39 15.02 17.58
CA THR A 105 17.82 16.02 16.61
C THR A 105 16.96 15.96 15.34
N PHE A 106 17.03 16.98 14.49
CA PHE A 106 16.36 16.94 13.18
C PHE A 106 16.93 15.84 12.29
N ASP A 107 18.24 15.60 12.35
CA ASP A 107 18.89 14.54 11.59
C ASP A 107 18.44 13.15 12.04
N ASP A 108 18.30 12.90 13.34
CA ASP A 108 17.78 11.63 13.85
C ASP A 108 16.35 11.38 13.38
N TYR A 109 15.49 12.40 13.42
CA TYR A 109 14.11 12.29 12.97
C TYR A 109 14.03 12.05 11.46
N PHE A 110 14.85 12.76 10.68
CA PHE A 110 14.93 12.56 9.24
C PHE A 110 15.42 11.16 8.89
N ALA A 111 16.49 10.68 9.54
CA ALA A 111 17.02 9.33 9.35
C ALA A 111 15.99 8.25 9.72
N ASP A 112 15.29 8.41 10.85
CA ASP A 112 14.21 7.50 11.27
C ASP A 112 13.06 7.51 10.25
N SER A 113 12.64 8.68 9.79
CA SER A 113 11.56 8.81 8.79
C SER A 113 11.92 8.11 7.46
N VAL A 114 13.11 8.38 6.93
CA VAL A 114 13.61 7.75 5.70
C VAL A 114 13.73 6.23 5.88
N THR A 115 14.25 5.79 7.03
CA THR A 115 14.35 4.36 7.36
C THR A 115 12.98 3.69 7.41
N ASN A 116 12.01 4.31 8.07
CA ASN A 116 10.63 3.78 8.14
C ASN A 116 9.98 3.68 6.77
N VAL A 117 10.19 4.67 5.89
CA VAL A 117 9.69 4.62 4.50
C VAL A 117 10.37 3.49 3.73
N GLY A 118 11.69 3.34 3.87
CA GLY A 118 12.46 2.25 3.26
C GLY A 118 11.97 0.87 3.70
N LEU A 119 11.83 0.65 5.01
CA LEU A 119 11.34 -0.60 5.59
C LEU A 119 9.91 -0.93 5.14
N LYS A 120 9.01 0.07 5.11
CA LYS A 120 7.65 -0.13 4.60
C LYS A 120 7.64 -0.48 3.12
N GLY A 121 8.52 0.13 2.32
CA GLY A 121 8.68 -0.19 0.91
C GLY A 121 9.17 -1.63 0.70
N GLU A 122 10.19 -2.04 1.44
CA GLU A 122 10.71 -3.42 1.41
C GLU A 122 9.64 -4.44 1.83
N GLN A 123 8.93 -4.16 2.93
CA GLN A 123 7.83 -5.00 3.41
C GLN A 123 6.72 -5.14 2.35
N ALA A 124 6.34 -4.06 1.69
CA ALA A 124 5.35 -4.08 0.63
C ALA A 124 5.82 -4.91 -0.58
N ALA A 125 7.09 -4.79 -0.97
CA ALA A 125 7.67 -5.58 -2.05
C ALA A 125 7.70 -7.09 -1.73
N ASN A 126 8.11 -7.45 -0.51
CA ASN A 126 8.11 -8.84 -0.04
C ASN A 126 6.70 -9.43 0.06
N MET A 127 5.73 -8.63 0.50
CA MET A 127 4.32 -9.02 0.55
C MET A 127 3.76 -9.24 -0.85
N LEU A 128 4.08 -8.36 -1.80
CA LEU A 128 3.69 -8.51 -3.20
C LEU A 128 4.27 -9.79 -3.82
N ALA A 129 5.56 -10.07 -3.59
CA ALA A 129 6.21 -11.29 -4.07
C ALA A 129 5.54 -12.55 -3.51
N SER A 130 5.27 -12.57 -2.19
CA SER A 130 4.56 -13.67 -1.54
C SER A 130 3.16 -13.88 -2.11
N GLN A 131 2.39 -12.80 -2.30
CA GLN A 131 1.04 -12.88 -2.85
C GLN A 131 1.03 -13.36 -4.30
N ASN A 132 2.02 -12.93 -5.11
CA ASN A 132 2.18 -13.44 -6.48
C ASN A 132 2.52 -14.93 -6.50
N ALA A 133 3.36 -15.42 -5.59
CA ALA A 133 3.65 -16.84 -5.46
C ALA A 133 2.38 -17.65 -5.12
N ILE A 134 1.61 -17.19 -4.14
CA ILE A 134 0.33 -17.80 -3.76
C ILE A 134 -0.66 -17.79 -4.94
N MET A 135 -0.76 -16.68 -5.66
CA MET A 135 -1.61 -16.59 -6.84
C MET A 135 -1.20 -17.62 -7.90
N ASN A 136 0.10 -17.76 -8.17
CA ASN A 136 0.60 -18.72 -9.14
C ASN A 136 0.29 -20.16 -8.73
N ASP A 137 0.49 -20.50 -7.46
CA ASP A 137 0.17 -21.83 -6.92
C ASP A 137 -1.33 -22.14 -7.03
N LEU A 138 -2.20 -21.18 -6.67
CA LEU A 138 -3.64 -21.31 -6.81
C LEU A 138 -4.08 -21.44 -8.27
N THR A 139 -3.42 -20.72 -9.17
CA THR A 139 -3.68 -20.81 -10.62
C THR A 139 -3.29 -22.18 -11.15
N ALA A 140 -2.11 -22.69 -10.77
CA ALA A 140 -1.65 -24.03 -11.13
C ALA A 140 -2.56 -25.13 -10.57
N LEU A 141 -3.05 -24.97 -9.33
CA LEU A 141 -4.00 -25.91 -8.73
C LEU A 141 -5.36 -25.87 -9.44
N ARG A 142 -5.83 -24.68 -9.82
CA ARG A 142 -7.06 -24.54 -10.61
C ARG A 142 -6.89 -25.22 -11.97
N ASP A 143 -5.78 -25.00 -12.64
CA ASP A 143 -5.50 -25.56 -13.96
C ASP A 143 -5.21 -27.08 -13.89
N SER A 144 -4.80 -27.63 -12.75
CA SER A 144 -4.66 -29.09 -12.59
C SER A 144 -6.00 -29.79 -12.36
N ILE A 145 -6.94 -29.15 -11.67
CA ILE A 145 -8.28 -29.69 -11.42
C ILE A 145 -9.22 -29.47 -12.61
N SER A 146 -9.18 -28.27 -13.18
CA SER A 146 -10.08 -27.83 -14.25
C SER A 146 -9.43 -27.87 -15.64
N GLY A 147 -8.15 -28.25 -15.73
CA GLY A 147 -7.46 -28.43 -16.99
C GLY A 147 -7.95 -29.68 -17.70
N VAL A 148 -8.33 -29.50 -18.95
CA VAL A 148 -8.67 -30.59 -19.86
C VAL A 148 -7.36 -31.06 -20.48
N ASN A 149 -7.00 -32.31 -20.25
CA ASN A 149 -5.85 -32.91 -20.92
C ASN A 149 -6.27 -33.32 -22.34
N ILE A 150 -5.86 -32.52 -23.33
CA ILE A 150 -6.21 -32.71 -24.75
C ILE A 150 -5.82 -34.11 -25.25
N ASP A 151 -4.75 -34.70 -24.72
CA ASP A 151 -4.31 -36.04 -25.12
C ASP A 151 -5.26 -37.13 -24.58
N GLU A 152 -5.81 -36.96 -23.38
CA GLU A 152 -6.83 -37.85 -22.81
C GLU A 152 -8.16 -37.70 -23.55
N GLU A 153 -8.62 -36.47 -23.78
CA GLU A 153 -9.82 -36.22 -24.59
C GLU A 153 -9.68 -36.77 -26.02
N LEU A 154 -8.49 -36.64 -26.63
CA LEU A 154 -8.23 -37.21 -27.96
C LEU A 154 -8.26 -38.74 -27.93
N ALA A 155 -7.68 -39.37 -26.90
CA ALA A 155 -7.73 -40.82 -26.73
C ALA A 155 -9.17 -41.32 -26.54
N ASP A 156 -9.98 -40.62 -25.76
CA ASP A 156 -11.39 -40.92 -25.58
C ASP A 156 -12.20 -40.70 -26.86
N ILE A 157 -11.94 -39.62 -27.62
CA ILE A 157 -12.55 -39.41 -28.94
C ILE A 157 -12.20 -40.57 -29.88
N ILE A 158 -10.93 -40.98 -29.96
CA ILE A 158 -10.50 -42.11 -30.80
C ILE A 158 -11.20 -43.41 -30.37
N LYS A 159 -11.30 -43.65 -29.05
CA LYS A 159 -12.01 -44.79 -28.48
C LYS A 159 -13.50 -44.79 -28.85
N PHE A 160 -14.18 -43.64 -28.73
CA PHE A 160 -15.59 -43.50 -29.13
C PHE A 160 -15.77 -43.66 -30.64
N GLN A 161 -14.85 -43.17 -31.46
CA GLN A 161 -14.86 -43.39 -32.90
C GLN A 161 -14.71 -44.88 -33.26
N HIS A 162 -13.80 -45.61 -32.60
CA HIS A 162 -13.68 -47.05 -32.79
C HIS A 162 -14.93 -47.81 -32.33
N GLY A 163 -15.49 -47.45 -31.17
CA GLY A 163 -16.73 -48.01 -30.66
C GLY A 163 -17.91 -47.79 -31.61
N TYR A 164 -18.04 -46.58 -32.17
CA TYR A 164 -19.06 -46.25 -33.16
C TYR A 164 -18.91 -47.08 -34.44
N ASN A 165 -17.69 -47.19 -34.98
CA ASN A 165 -17.42 -48.02 -36.16
C ASN A 165 -17.71 -49.51 -35.90
N ALA A 166 -17.41 -50.01 -34.70
CA ALA A 166 -17.72 -51.38 -34.29
C ALA A 166 -19.24 -51.61 -34.18
N ALA A 167 -19.97 -50.68 -33.57
CA ALA A 167 -21.43 -50.73 -33.48
C ALA A 167 -22.10 -50.66 -34.86
N ALA A 168 -21.59 -49.80 -35.75
CA ALA A 168 -22.07 -49.72 -37.14
C ALA A 168 -21.88 -51.04 -37.88
N ARG A 169 -20.71 -51.68 -37.76
CA ARG A 169 -20.47 -53.03 -38.30
C ARG A 169 -21.41 -54.07 -37.69
N PHE A 170 -21.65 -54.03 -36.38
CA PHE A 170 -22.58 -54.95 -35.72
C PHE A 170 -24.00 -54.82 -36.27
N ILE A 171 -24.48 -53.59 -36.47
CA ILE A 171 -25.79 -53.32 -37.10
C ILE A 171 -25.80 -53.85 -38.54
N SER A 172 -24.76 -53.60 -39.33
CA SER A 172 -24.70 -54.14 -40.70
C SER A 172 -24.73 -55.67 -40.75
N VAL A 173 -24.05 -56.35 -39.81
CA VAL A 173 -24.09 -57.81 -39.71
C VAL A 173 -25.49 -58.28 -39.27
N GLN A 174 -26.12 -57.57 -38.33
CA GLN A 174 -27.50 -57.87 -37.91
C GLN A 174 -28.48 -57.72 -39.10
N ASP A 175 -28.35 -56.66 -39.89
CA ASP A 175 -29.15 -56.44 -41.10
C ASP A 175 -28.92 -57.56 -42.12
N GLU A 176 -27.68 -58.00 -42.32
CA GLU A 176 -27.35 -59.12 -43.23
C GLU A 176 -27.91 -60.46 -42.74
N LEU A 177 -27.92 -60.70 -41.42
CA LEU A 177 -28.55 -61.88 -40.83
C LEU A 177 -30.08 -61.83 -41.00
N LEU A 178 -30.71 -60.68 -40.77
CA LEU A 178 -32.15 -60.50 -40.96
C LEU A 178 -32.54 -60.66 -42.44
N ASP A 179 -31.76 -60.09 -43.36
CA ASP A 179 -31.95 -60.25 -44.80
C ASP A 179 -31.83 -61.72 -45.22
N THR A 180 -30.84 -62.45 -44.70
CA THR A 180 -30.69 -63.89 -44.96
C THR A 180 -31.88 -64.69 -44.40
N LEU A 181 -32.35 -64.40 -43.19
CA LEU A 181 -33.51 -65.08 -42.61
C LEU A 181 -34.80 -64.82 -43.40
N ILE A 182 -35.02 -63.59 -43.86
CA ILE A 182 -36.25 -63.20 -44.55
C ILE A 182 -36.24 -63.62 -46.03
N ASN A 183 -35.14 -63.36 -46.75
CA ASN A 183 -35.09 -63.52 -48.20
C ASN A 183 -34.49 -64.86 -48.68
N ARG A 184 -33.73 -65.59 -47.84
CA ARG A 184 -33.11 -66.88 -48.24
C ARG A 184 -33.74 -68.13 -47.61
N LEU A 185 -34.49 -68.01 -46.52
CA LEU A 185 -35.23 -69.14 -45.90
C LEU A 185 -36.75 -69.11 -46.20
N GLY A 186 -37.25 -68.04 -46.83
CA GLY A 186 -38.61 -67.92 -47.33
C GLY A 186 -38.79 -68.50 -48.73
N VAL A 187 -38.56 -69.81 -48.90
CA VAL A 187 -39.08 -70.65 -50.00
C VAL A 187 -39.40 -72.04 -49.45
#